data_AF-A0AAD7RFC2-F1
#
_entry.id   AF-A0AAD7RFC2-F1
#
_cell.length_a   1.000
_cell.length_b   1.000
_cell.length_c   1.000
_cell.angle_alpha   90.00
_cell.angle_beta   90.00
_cell.angle_gamma   90.00
#
_symmetry.space_group_name_H-M   'P 1'
#
loop_
_entity.id
_entity.type
_entity.pdbx_description
1 polymer ?
#
loop_
_entity_poly.entity_id
_entity_poly.type
_entity_poly.pdbx_seq_one_letter_code
_entity_poly.pdbx_strand_id
1 'polypeptide(L)'
;MGPHVSAQCATELCSPIRYFNTRLFCVDTRFAKDQSYLFFAQFVTETHMATCSMSIQTRKGKKNAGDGRRISNKMLQDKVEVEKLIQNKEATRFMQPIRGTPAYWEKTL
;
A
#
# COMPACT_ATOMS: atom_id res chain seq x y z
N MET A 1 18.27 27.22 19.50
CA MET A 1 16.94 27.01 18.90
C MET A 1 17.12 26.77 17.41
N GLY A 2 17.25 25.52 16.99
CA GLY A 2 17.39 25.16 15.58
C GLY A 2 16.02 24.83 14.99
N PRO A 3 15.73 25.18 13.73
CA PRO A 3 14.48 24.78 13.11
C PRO A 3 14.52 23.28 12.81
N HIS A 4 13.56 22.56 13.40
CA HIS A 4 13.31 21.15 13.18
C HIS A 4 12.64 21.00 11.80
N VAL A 5 13.44 20.94 10.74
CA VAL A 5 12.96 20.68 9.38
C VAL A 5 12.69 19.18 9.25
N SER A 6 11.52 18.76 9.71
CA SER A 6 10.97 17.44 9.42
C SER A 6 10.49 17.43 7.96
N ALA A 7 11.33 16.86 7.09
CA ALA A 7 10.99 16.15 5.86
C ALA A 7 9.70 16.59 5.15
N GLN A 8 9.72 17.79 4.57
CA GLN A 8 8.85 18.12 3.45
C GLN A 8 9.61 17.82 2.16
N CYS A 9 9.54 16.57 1.69
CA CYS A 9 9.67 16.31 0.26
C CYS A 9 8.32 16.67 -0.36
N ALA A 10 8.05 17.98 -0.47
CA ALA A 10 6.78 18.53 -0.93
C ALA A 10 7.04 19.56 -2.04
N THR A 11 7.70 19.12 -3.10
CA THR A 11 7.54 19.70 -4.42
C THR A 11 6.34 19.04 -5.08
N GLU A 12 5.17 19.68 -4.99
CA GLU A 12 4.09 19.73 -5.99
C GLU A 12 3.64 18.47 -6.78
N LEU A 13 3.96 17.25 -6.35
CA LEU A 13 3.40 16.04 -6.96
C LEU A 13 2.12 15.65 -6.22
N CYS A 14 0.98 16.08 -6.77
CA CYS A 14 -0.33 15.62 -6.34
C CYS A 14 -0.34 14.07 -6.31
N SER A 15 -0.60 13.44 -5.14
CA SER A 15 -0.74 11.97 -5.07
C SER A 15 -1.69 11.50 -6.17
N PRO A 16 -1.41 10.38 -6.88
CA PRO A 16 -2.24 9.90 -7.98
C PRO A 16 -3.72 9.85 -7.62
N ILE A 17 -4.06 9.46 -6.39
CA ILE A 17 -5.43 9.46 -5.85
C ILE A 17 -6.08 10.84 -5.96
N ARG A 18 -5.37 11.89 -5.53
CA ARG A 18 -5.89 13.26 -5.54
C ARG A 18 -6.02 13.80 -6.96
N TYR A 19 -5.06 13.49 -7.83
CA TYR A 19 -5.11 13.87 -9.25
C TYR A 19 -6.33 13.23 -9.93
N PHE A 20 -6.47 11.91 -9.83
CA PHE A 20 -7.55 11.19 -10.48
C PHE A 20 -8.92 11.52 -9.88
N ASN A 21 -9.05 11.66 -8.55
CA ASN A 21 -10.32 12.10 -7.95
C ASN A 21 -10.76 13.47 -8.47
N THR A 22 -9.82 14.41 -8.64
CA THR A 22 -10.14 15.73 -9.19
C THR A 22 -10.66 15.62 -10.62
N ARG A 23 -10.09 14.74 -11.45
CA ARG A 23 -10.52 14.56 -12.85
C ARG A 23 -11.80 13.75 -12.97
N LEU A 24 -11.98 12.71 -12.16
CA LEU A 24 -13.14 11.84 -12.19
C LEU A 24 -14.41 12.52 -11.65
N PHE A 25 -14.27 13.39 -10.65
CA PHE A 25 -15.40 14.09 -10.02
C PHE A 25 -15.55 15.54 -10.48
N CYS A 26 -14.85 15.96 -11.54
CA CYS A 26 -15.09 17.28 -12.12
C CYS A 26 -16.42 17.33 -12.89
N VAL A 27 -16.90 18.55 -13.18
CA VAL A 27 -18.12 18.78 -13.97
C VAL A 27 -18.02 18.17 -15.36
N ASP A 28 -16.81 18.08 -15.91
CA ASP A 28 -16.55 17.45 -17.19
C ASP A 28 -16.51 15.91 -17.07
N THR A 29 -17.57 15.27 -17.58
CA THR A 29 -17.75 13.82 -17.48
C THR A 29 -16.91 12.99 -18.47
N ARG A 30 -16.10 13.60 -19.34
CA ARG A 30 -15.31 12.86 -20.35
C ARG A 30 -14.38 11.83 -19.70
N PHE A 31 -13.69 12.20 -18.63
CA PHE A 31 -12.80 11.32 -17.89
C PHE A 31 -13.54 10.18 -17.17
N ALA A 32 -14.75 10.46 -16.65
CA ALA A 32 -15.56 9.47 -15.97
C ALA A 32 -16.21 8.46 -16.93
N LYS A 33 -16.39 8.83 -18.21
CA LYS A 33 -17.01 7.98 -19.25
C LYS A 33 -16.00 7.18 -20.06
N ASP A 34 -14.72 7.56 -20.05
CA ASP A 34 -13.67 6.83 -20.76
C ASP A 34 -13.20 5.61 -19.96
N GLN A 35 -13.60 4.42 -20.42
CA GLN A 35 -13.23 3.15 -19.81
C GLN A 35 -11.70 2.92 -19.73
N SER A 36 -10.96 3.33 -20.77
CA SER A 36 -9.50 3.17 -20.79
C SER A 36 -8.86 4.05 -19.72
N TYR A 37 -9.38 5.27 -19.58
CA TYR A 37 -8.96 6.20 -18.52
C TYR A 37 -9.26 5.64 -17.12
N LEU A 38 -10.43 5.05 -16.91
CA LEU A 38 -10.80 4.44 -15.62
C LEU A 38 -9.84 3.32 -15.22
N PHE A 39 -9.55 2.38 -16.13
CA PHE A 39 -8.63 1.28 -15.84
C PHE A 39 -7.20 1.76 -15.62
N PHE A 40 -6.76 2.76 -16.38
CA PHE A 40 -5.46 3.39 -16.17
C PHE A 40 -5.38 4.06 -14.78
N ALA A 41 -6.38 4.87 -14.43
CA ALA A 41 -6.45 5.54 -13.13
C ALA A 41 -6.47 4.55 -11.96
N GLN A 42 -7.24 3.46 -12.09
CA GLN A 42 -7.27 2.37 -11.13
C GLN A 42 -5.88 1.74 -10.96
N PHE A 43 -5.26 1.31 -12.07
CA PHE A 43 -3.95 0.66 -12.05
C PHE A 43 -2.87 1.53 -11.39
N VAL A 44 -2.78 2.80 -11.78
CA VAL A 44 -1.79 3.74 -11.21
C VAL A 44 -2.05 3.95 -9.72
N THR A 45 -3.31 4.07 -9.32
CA THR A 45 -3.69 4.26 -7.92
C THR A 45 -3.36 3.03 -7.07
N GLU A 46 -3.70 1.84 -7.53
CA GLU A 46 -3.41 0.58 -6.83
C GLU A 46 -1.90 0.34 -6.71
N THR A 47 -1.15 0.60 -7.78
CA THR A 47 0.32 0.50 -7.78
C THR A 47 0.92 1.46 -6.74
N HIS A 48 0.47 2.72 -6.73
CA HIS A 48 0.92 3.70 -5.74
C HIS A 48 0.60 3.25 -4.30
N MET A 49 -0.61 2.75 -4.05
CA MET A 49 -1.00 2.25 -2.74
C MET A 49 -0.18 1.03 -2.31
N ALA A 50 0.11 0.10 -3.23
CA ALA A 50 0.94 -1.07 -2.96
C ALA A 50 2.36 -0.67 -2.54
N THR A 51 3.00 0.23 -3.28
CA THR A 51 4.34 0.73 -2.98
C THR A 51 4.38 1.47 -1.64
N CYS A 52 3.44 2.38 -1.41
CA CYS A 52 3.38 3.15 -0.17
C CYS A 52 3.11 2.24 1.04
N SER A 53 2.16 1.31 0.94
CA SER A 53 1.83 0.39 2.02
C SER A 53 3.02 -0.52 2.34
N MET A 54 3.69 -1.08 1.33
CA MET A 54 4.91 -1.88 1.52
C MET A 54 6.01 -1.08 2.22
N SER A 55 6.30 0.14 1.76
CA SER A 55 7.29 1.04 2.39
C SER A 55 6.94 1.36 3.85
N ILE A 56 5.66 1.56 4.16
CA ILE A 56 5.22 1.80 5.53
C ILE A 56 5.40 0.54 6.38
N GLN A 57 5.07 -0.65 5.87
CA GLN A 57 5.20 -1.89 6.66
C GLN A 57 6.65 -2.28 6.91
N THR A 58 7.56 -2.06 5.96
CA THR A 58 8.99 -2.30 6.22
C THR A 58 9.55 -1.37 7.31
N ARG A 59 9.03 -0.14 7.42
CA ARG A 59 9.47 0.85 8.42
C ARG A 59 8.76 0.74 9.77
N LYS A 60 7.45 0.53 9.75
CA LYS A 60 6.52 0.65 10.89
C LYS A 60 5.71 -0.61 11.17
N GLY A 61 5.88 -1.67 10.38
CA GLY A 61 5.17 -2.94 10.55
C GLY A 61 5.47 -3.58 11.91
N LYS A 62 4.58 -4.49 12.32
CA LYS A 62 4.82 -5.33 13.49
C LYS A 62 6.13 -6.07 13.23
N LYS A 63 7.16 -5.74 14.01
CA LYS A 63 8.43 -6.46 13.96
C LYS A 63 8.29 -7.87 14.51
N ASN A 64 7.22 -8.16 15.23
CA ASN A 64 6.97 -9.44 15.86
C ASN A 64 5.86 -10.17 15.12
N ALA A 65 6.12 -11.42 14.72
CA ALA A 65 5.11 -12.35 14.23
C ALA A 65 4.07 -12.63 15.32
N GLY A 66 2.94 -13.24 14.94
CA GLY A 66 1.85 -13.59 15.87
C GLY A 66 2.30 -14.42 17.08
N ASP A 67 3.41 -15.14 16.98
CA ASP A 67 4.03 -15.92 18.07
C ASP A 67 4.98 -15.11 18.99
N GLY A 68 5.10 -13.79 18.76
CA GLY A 68 5.98 -12.89 19.49
C GLY A 68 7.42 -12.84 18.99
N ARG A 69 7.84 -13.70 18.04
CA ARG A 69 9.19 -13.71 17.49
C ARG A 69 9.42 -12.56 16.53
N ARG A 70 10.60 -11.97 16.57
CA ARG A 70 10.95 -10.86 15.69
C ARG A 70 11.22 -11.36 14.27
N ILE A 71 10.45 -10.87 13.30
CA ILE A 71 10.67 -11.07 11.87
C ILE A 71 12.04 -10.50 11.50
N SER A 72 12.92 -11.36 10.98
CA SER A 72 14.30 -11.05 10.60
C SER A 72 14.57 -11.46 9.16
N ASN A 73 15.54 -10.82 8.50
CA ASN A 73 15.96 -11.17 7.13
C ASN A 73 16.33 -12.66 7.00
N LYS A 74 16.89 -13.26 8.06
CA LYS A 74 17.22 -14.70 8.07
C LYS A 74 15.99 -15.59 7.94
N MET A 75 14.86 -15.19 8.52
CA MET A 75 13.59 -15.93 8.39
C MET A 75 13.05 -15.86 6.96
N LEU A 76 13.29 -14.75 6.25
CA LEU A 76 12.85 -14.59 4.86
C LEU A 76 13.67 -15.42 3.86
N GLN A 77 14.83 -15.93 4.28
CA GLN A 77 15.67 -16.84 3.48
C GLN A 77 15.30 -18.31 3.70
N ASP A 78 14.59 -18.63 4.77
CA ASP A 78 14.14 -19.98 5.11
C ASP A 78 12.73 -20.21 4.56
N LYS A 79 12.59 -21.17 3.64
CA LYS A 79 11.30 -21.49 3.01
C LYS A 79 10.21 -21.86 4.02
N VAL A 80 10.57 -22.59 5.08
CA VAL A 80 9.60 -23.06 6.09
C VAL A 80 9.10 -21.88 6.91
N GLU A 81 9.98 -20.95 7.27
CA GLU A 81 9.59 -19.74 8.00
C GLU A 81 8.79 -18.77 7.12
N VAL A 82 9.13 -18.66 5.83
CA VAL A 82 8.33 -17.89 4.85
C VAL A 82 6.93 -18.49 4.72
N GLU A 83 6.79 -19.81 4.59
CA GLU A 83 5.49 -20.48 4.53
C GLU A 83 4.66 -20.21 5.79
N LYS A 84 5.27 -20.27 6.99
CA LYS A 84 4.60 -19.90 8.24
C LYS A 84 4.16 -18.44 8.24
N LEU A 85 4.98 -17.52 7.74
CA LEU A 85 4.61 -16.10 7.65
C LEU A 85 3.44 -15.86 6.69
N ILE A 86 3.36 -16.64 5.60
CA ILE A 86 2.24 -16.60 4.65
C ILE A 86 0.97 -17.18 5.29
N GLN A 87 1.05 -18.36 5.92
CA GLN A 87 -0.07 -19.00 6.60
C GLN A 87 -0.63 -18.15 7.74
N ASN A 88 0.26 -17.47 8.48
CA ASN A 88 -0.10 -16.54 9.54
C ASN A 88 -0.52 -15.15 9.03
N LYS A 89 -0.58 -14.94 7.70
CA LYS A 89 -1.04 -13.69 7.05
C LYS A 89 -0.17 -12.47 7.34
N GLU A 90 1.00 -12.65 7.96
CA GLU A 90 1.94 -11.58 8.25
C GLU A 90 2.71 -11.15 7.00
N ALA A 91 2.95 -12.07 6.06
CA ALA A 91 3.67 -11.78 4.82
C ALA A 91 2.88 -10.89 3.85
N THR A 92 1.55 -10.96 3.86
CA THR A 92 0.67 -10.29 2.89
C THR A 92 -0.06 -9.08 3.47
N ARG A 93 0.17 -8.74 4.74
CA ARG A 93 -0.54 -7.67 5.44
C ARG A 93 -0.40 -6.30 4.74
N PHE A 94 0.68 -6.05 4.01
CA PHE A 94 0.87 -4.80 3.24
C PHE A 94 -0.14 -4.64 2.11
N MET A 95 -0.79 -5.72 1.70
CA MET A 95 -1.82 -5.69 0.66
C MET A 95 -3.19 -5.32 1.20
N GLN A 96 -3.38 -5.21 2.53
CA GLN A 96 -4.67 -4.82 3.14
C GLN A 96 -5.35 -3.58 2.53
N PRO A 97 -4.63 -2.54 2.06
CA PRO A 97 -5.27 -1.39 1.41
C PRO A 97 -5.72 -1.66 -0.03
N ILE A 98 -5.24 -2.72 -0.68
CA ILE A 98 -5.43 -3.00 -2.10
C ILE A 98 -6.67 -3.90 -2.26
N ARG A 99 -7.71 -3.38 -2.91
CA ARG A 99 -8.97 -4.10 -3.12
C ARG A 99 -8.76 -5.37 -3.95
N GLY A 100 -9.57 -6.39 -3.70
CA GLY A 100 -9.50 -7.68 -4.41
C GLY A 100 -8.33 -8.58 -4.01
N THR A 101 -7.46 -8.13 -3.11
CA THR A 101 -6.42 -9.00 -2.54
C THR A 101 -6.98 -9.83 -1.38
N PRO A 102 -6.46 -11.05 -1.13
CA PRO A 102 -6.90 -11.86 0.00
C PRO A 102 -6.82 -11.11 1.34
N ALA A 103 -5.73 -10.36 1.56
CA ALA A 103 -5.52 -9.56 2.78
C ALA A 103 -6.57 -8.43 2.95
N TYR A 104 -7.13 -7.90 1.86
CA TYR A 104 -8.19 -6.90 1.91
C TYR A 104 -9.52 -7.49 2.38
N TRP A 105 -9.88 -8.69 1.88
CA TRP A 105 -11.11 -9.36 2.29
C TRP A 105 -11.08 -9.78 3.75
N GLU A 106 -9.95 -10.29 4.23
CA GLU A 106 -9.78 -10.69 5.63
C GLU A 106 -9.91 -9.56 6.64
N LYS A 107 -9.68 -8.31 6.23
CA LYS A 107 -9.90 -7.14 7.08
C LYS A 107 -11.38 -6.71 7.10
N THR A 108 -12.10 -7.00 6.03
CA THR A 108 -13.45 -6.46 5.78
C THR A 108 -14.54 -7.42 6.25
N LEU A 109 -14.23 -8.72 6.39
CA LEU A 109 -15.04 -9.76 6.99
C LEU A 109 -14.72 -9.90 8.50
#